data_AF-A0A494TI70-F1
#
_entry.id   AF-A0A494TI70-F1
#
_cell.length_a   1.000
_cell.length_b   1.000
_cell.length_c   1.000
_cell.angle_alpha   90.00
_cell.angle_beta   90.00
_cell.angle_gamma   90.00
#
_symmetry.space_group_name_H-M   'P 1'
#
loop_
_entity.id
_entity.type
_entity.pdbx_description
1 polymer ?
#
loop_
_entity_poly.entity_id
_entity_poly.type
_entity_poly.pdbx_seq_one_letter_code
_entity_poly.pdbx_strand_id
1 'polypeptide(L)'
;MAHQERLQVFSSPELKNWLAAYRDVSDYHSIQFADKMSISRPVANRAIAPTGTIGILAGTTTGIEPLFAVAYKRRYLKGGSDWNYQYVVDGTAQEMIDNYGANPEDIESAIDLASEPERRIALQADVQDYVDMAISSTINLPAWDRN
;
A
#
# COMPACT_ATOMS: atom_id res chain seq x y z
N MET A 1 -21.73 -22.17 -9.48
CA MET A 1 -20.38 -22.57 -9.90
C MET A 1 -19.80 -21.59 -10.93
N ALA A 2 -19.89 -20.28 -10.67
CA ALA A 2 -19.42 -19.24 -11.60
C ALA A 2 -18.80 -18.04 -10.85
N HIS A 3 -18.28 -18.27 -9.65
CA HIS A 3 -17.69 -17.21 -8.81
C HIS A 3 -16.20 -17.45 -8.52
N GLN A 4 -15.58 -18.38 -9.24
CA GLN A 4 -14.21 -18.84 -8.99
C GLN A 4 -13.29 -18.66 -10.20
N GLU A 5 -13.78 -18.07 -11.29
CA GLU A 5 -12.97 -17.67 -12.44
C GLU A 5 -12.83 -16.15 -12.45
N ARG A 6 -11.59 -15.68 -12.21
CA ARG A 6 -11.11 -14.28 -12.22
C ARG A 6 -11.16 -13.52 -10.89
N LEU A 7 -10.43 -14.01 -9.90
CA LEU A 7 -9.50 -13.09 -9.24
C LEU A 7 -8.24 -13.11 -10.09
N GLN A 8 -8.10 -12.12 -10.98
CA GLN A 8 -6.85 -11.93 -11.71
C GLN A 8 -5.72 -11.83 -10.69
N VAL A 9 -4.61 -12.52 -10.96
CA VAL A 9 -3.35 -12.28 -10.24
C VAL A 9 -3.03 -10.78 -10.41
N PHE A 10 -3.21 -10.01 -9.34
CA PHE A 10 -3.00 -8.56 -9.36
C PHE A 10 -1.51 -8.22 -9.31
N SER A 11 -0.76 -9.07 -8.61
CA SER A 11 0.67 -8.91 -8.44
C SER A 11 1.43 -9.40 -9.69
N SER A 12 2.25 -8.51 -10.28
CA SER A 12 3.13 -8.89 -11.38
C SER A 12 4.08 -10.02 -10.95
N PRO A 13 4.58 -10.87 -11.87
CA PRO A 13 5.58 -11.88 -11.54
C PRO A 13 6.81 -11.31 -10.83
N GLU A 14 7.20 -10.09 -11.21
CA GLU A 14 8.27 -9.35 -10.55
C GLU A 14 7.93 -9.01 -9.10
N LEU A 15 6.74 -8.45 -8.84
CA LEU A 15 6.31 -8.14 -7.47
C LEU A 15 6.26 -9.40 -6.59
N LYS A 16 5.80 -10.53 -7.13
CA LYS A 16 5.82 -11.82 -6.41
C LYS A 16 7.23 -12.25 -6.03
N ASN A 17 8.21 -12.04 -6.90
CA ASN A 17 9.62 -12.35 -6.58
C ASN A 17 10.13 -11.46 -5.43
N TRP A 18 9.80 -10.17 -5.44
CA TRP A 18 10.16 -9.27 -4.35
C TRP A 18 9.46 -9.62 -3.02
N LEU A 19 8.18 -9.99 -3.06
CA LEU A 19 7.44 -10.44 -1.88
C LEU A 19 7.94 -11.78 -1.34
N ALA A 20 8.36 -12.70 -2.22
CA ALA A 20 9.01 -13.95 -1.82
C ALA A 20 10.34 -13.68 -1.13
N ALA A 21 11.18 -12.79 -1.68
CA ALA A 21 12.42 -12.38 -1.04
C ALA A 21 12.16 -11.73 0.33
N TYR A 22 11.17 -10.84 0.42
CA TYR A 22 10.74 -10.23 1.68
C TYR A 22 10.36 -11.27 2.74
N ARG A 23 9.59 -12.31 2.38
CA ARG A 23 9.26 -13.42 3.27
C ARG A 23 10.50 -14.22 3.68
N ASP A 24 11.19 -14.78 2.70
CA ASP A 24 12.22 -15.80 2.90
C ASP A 24 13.45 -15.23 3.63
N VAL A 25 13.88 -14.01 3.28
CA VAL A 25 15.02 -13.35 3.90
C VAL A 25 14.68 -12.94 5.35
N SER A 26 13.46 -12.47 5.60
CA SER A 26 13.02 -12.11 6.96
C SER A 26 12.98 -13.33 7.88
N ASP A 27 12.41 -14.46 7.41
CA ASP A 27 12.38 -15.71 8.18
C ASP A 27 13.77 -16.26 8.45
N TYR A 28 14.63 -16.26 7.43
CA TYR A 28 16.01 -16.72 7.58
C TYR A 28 16.75 -15.93 8.65
N HIS A 29 16.75 -14.59 8.56
CA HIS A 29 17.51 -13.77 9.49
C HIS A 29 16.96 -13.78 10.91
N SER A 30 15.63 -13.79 11.09
CA SER A 30 15.04 -13.81 12.42
C SER A 30 15.39 -15.10 13.17
N ILE A 31 15.33 -16.24 12.48
CA ILE A 31 15.73 -17.55 13.03
C ILE A 31 17.22 -17.57 13.35
N GLN A 32 18.08 -17.23 12.37
CA GLN A 32 19.53 -17.28 12.56
C GLN A 32 19.99 -16.36 13.69
N PHE A 33 19.40 -15.16 13.79
CA PHE A 33 19.78 -14.21 14.84
C PHE A 33 19.30 -14.65 16.22
N ALA A 34 18.08 -15.18 16.34
CA ALA A 34 17.56 -15.72 17.60
C ALA A 34 18.39 -16.90 18.09
N ASP A 35 18.76 -17.82 17.19
CA ASP A 35 19.63 -18.97 17.50
C ASP A 35 21.01 -18.51 17.98
N LYS A 36 21.63 -17.57 17.26
CA LYS A 36 22.92 -16.99 17.63
C LYS A 36 22.88 -16.34 19.02
N MET A 37 21.78 -15.65 19.34
CA MET A 37 21.59 -14.98 20.62
C MET A 37 21.10 -15.93 21.73
N SER A 38 20.81 -17.20 21.42
CA SER A 38 20.23 -18.19 22.34
C SER A 38 18.93 -17.70 23.00
N ILE A 39 18.07 -17.05 22.21
CA ILE A 39 16.74 -16.58 22.63
C ILE A 39 15.64 -17.30 21.84
N SER A 40 14.38 -17.14 22.28
CA SER A 40 13.23 -17.68 21.57
C SER A 40 13.11 -17.10 20.16
N ARG A 41 12.88 -17.98 19.17
CA ARG A 41 12.57 -17.57 17.80
C ARG A 41 11.22 -16.87 17.74
N PRO A 42 11.05 -15.82 16.92
CA PRO A 42 9.75 -15.20 16.71
C PRO A 42 8.74 -16.18 16.10
N VAL A 43 7.48 -16.09 16.54
CA VAL A 43 6.37 -16.90 15.98
C VAL A 43 5.90 -16.33 14.64
N ALA A 44 5.97 -15.01 14.48
CA ALA A 44 5.66 -14.27 13.26
C ALA A 44 6.63 -13.09 13.12
N ASN A 45 6.95 -12.71 11.88
CA ASN A 45 8.02 -11.77 11.56
C ASN A 45 7.54 -10.52 10.81
N ARG A 46 6.41 -10.58 10.13
CA ARG A 46 6.03 -9.63 9.07
C ARG A 46 4.60 -9.13 9.25
N ALA A 47 4.45 -7.81 9.32
CA ALA A 47 3.17 -7.10 9.30
C ALA A 47 3.30 -5.91 8.35
N ILE A 48 2.19 -5.47 7.78
CA ILE A 48 2.14 -4.23 7.00
C ILE A 48 1.26 -3.24 7.76
N ALA A 49 1.87 -2.18 8.26
CA ALA A 49 1.21 -1.13 9.03
C ALA A 49 0.94 0.11 8.16
N PRO A 50 0.02 1.01 8.58
CA PRO A 50 -0.09 2.32 7.96
C PRO A 50 1.16 3.14 8.31
N THR A 51 1.83 3.68 7.30
CA THR A 51 3.12 4.36 7.46
C THR A 51 3.06 5.86 7.18
N GLY A 52 1.91 6.52 7.43
CA GLY A 52 1.65 7.92 7.06
C GLY A 52 2.85 8.89 7.22
N THR A 53 3.36 9.04 8.44
CA THR A 53 4.46 9.99 8.71
C THR A 53 5.78 9.58 8.05
N ILE A 54 6.17 8.30 8.13
CA ILE A 54 7.46 7.83 7.59
C ILE A 54 7.41 7.66 6.07
N GLY A 55 6.24 7.40 5.49
CA GLY A 55 6.01 7.36 4.04
C GLY A 55 6.12 8.74 3.42
N ILE A 56 5.56 9.77 4.09
CA ILE A 56 5.78 11.18 3.70
C ILE A 56 7.26 11.54 3.75
N LEU A 57 7.97 11.15 4.81
CA LEU A 57 9.41 11.39 4.93
C LEU A 57 10.21 10.72 3.79
N ALA A 58 9.82 9.50 3.42
CA ALA A 58 10.46 8.73 2.37
C ALA A 58 9.99 9.07 0.94
N GLY A 59 8.95 9.89 0.78
CA GLY A 59 8.40 10.25 -0.53
C GLY A 59 7.64 9.12 -1.25
N THR A 60 7.17 8.10 -0.51
CA THR A 60 6.52 6.90 -1.05
C THR A 60 5.05 6.80 -0.62
N THR A 61 4.28 5.95 -1.30
CA THR A 61 2.98 5.47 -0.82
C THR A 61 3.10 4.75 0.54
N THR A 62 1.99 4.65 1.27
CA THR A 62 1.98 4.12 2.63
C THR A 62 1.59 2.65 2.67
N GLY A 63 2.46 1.76 3.12
CA GLY A 63 2.18 0.32 3.18
C GLY A 63 1.90 -0.24 1.79
N ILE A 64 0.71 -0.81 1.58
CA ILE A 64 0.21 -1.26 0.27
C ILE A 64 -0.94 -0.39 -0.26
N GLU A 65 -1.07 0.83 0.28
CA GLU A 65 -2.12 1.75 -0.14
C GLU A 65 -1.77 2.35 -1.51
N PRO A 66 -2.76 2.51 -2.41
CA PRO A 66 -2.58 3.35 -3.58
C PRO A 66 -2.42 4.81 -3.14
N LEU A 67 -1.93 5.63 -4.07
CA LEU A 67 -1.92 7.09 -3.95
C LEU A 67 -3.35 7.56 -3.66
N PHE A 68 -3.56 8.57 -2.81
CA PHE A 68 -4.91 9.10 -2.61
C PHE A 68 -5.48 9.70 -3.91
N ALA A 69 -4.69 10.54 -4.57
CA ALA A 69 -4.95 11.12 -5.89
C ALA A 69 -3.61 11.62 -6.46
N VAL A 70 -3.47 11.67 -7.79
CA VAL A 70 -2.27 12.20 -8.46
C VAL A 70 -2.03 13.66 -8.09
N ALA A 71 -3.09 14.47 -8.07
CA ALA A 71 -3.05 15.86 -7.62
C ALA A 71 -4.31 16.21 -6.83
N TYR A 72 -4.17 16.99 -5.76
CA TYR A 72 -5.28 17.34 -4.88
C TYR A 72 -5.09 18.71 -4.21
N LYS A 73 -6.20 19.32 -3.80
CA LYS A 73 -6.20 20.53 -2.98
C LYS A 73 -6.27 20.15 -1.50
N ARG A 74 -5.15 20.25 -0.80
CA ARG A 74 -5.06 19.97 0.64
C ARG A 74 -5.48 21.19 1.46
N ARG A 75 -6.34 20.99 2.46
CA ARG A 75 -6.66 21.99 3.50
C ARG A 75 -5.92 21.64 4.78
N TYR A 76 -5.28 22.62 5.43
CA TYR A 76 -4.58 22.43 6.70
C TYR A 76 -4.74 23.65 7.63
N LEU A 77 -4.62 23.42 8.93
CA LEU A 77 -4.78 24.45 9.95
C LEU A 77 -3.42 24.96 10.39
N LYS A 78 -3.23 26.28 10.41
CA LYS A 78 -2.04 26.94 10.93
C LYS A 78 -2.44 27.72 12.18
N GLY A 79 -1.67 27.57 13.27
CA GLY A 79 -1.92 28.33 14.51
C GLY A 79 -3.25 28.01 15.23
N GLY A 80 -3.95 26.92 14.87
CA GLY A 80 -5.18 26.50 15.55
C GLY A 80 -6.47 27.18 15.10
N SER A 81 -6.41 28.25 14.31
CA SER A 81 -7.60 28.97 13.80
C SER A 81 -7.57 29.22 12.29
N ASP A 82 -6.40 29.24 11.66
CA ASP A 82 -6.26 29.76 10.31
C ASP A 82 -6.21 28.63 9.28
N TRP A 83 -7.33 28.45 8.59
CA TRP A 83 -7.42 27.48 7.49
C TRP A 83 -6.65 27.96 6.27
N ASN A 84 -5.71 27.14 5.82
CA ASN A 84 -4.90 27.37 4.63
C ASN A 84 -5.14 26.25 3.62
N TYR A 85 -4.86 26.54 2.35
CA TYR A 85 -5.04 25.61 1.23
C TYR A 85 -3.79 25.56 0.38
N GLN A 86 -3.48 24.39 -0.16
CA GLN A 86 -2.36 24.18 -1.07
C GLN A 86 -2.76 23.19 -2.15
N TYR A 87 -2.40 23.48 -3.40
CA TYR A 87 -2.44 22.51 -4.47
C TYR A 87 -1.18 21.66 -4.40
N VAL A 88 -1.36 20.34 -4.37
CA VAL A 88 -0.31 19.35 -4.17
C VAL A 88 -0.38 18.37 -5.33
N VAL A 89 0.77 18.09 -5.94
CA VAL A 89 0.98 16.88 -6.73
C VAL A 89 1.60 15.85 -5.79
N ASP A 90 1.08 14.63 -5.79
CA ASP A 90 1.62 13.58 -4.95
C ASP A 90 3.08 13.28 -5.32
N GLY A 91 3.96 13.17 -4.32
CA GLY A 91 5.39 13.02 -4.56
C GLY A 91 5.74 11.74 -5.31
N THR A 92 5.05 10.64 -5.01
CA THR A 92 5.26 9.37 -5.71
C THR A 92 4.73 9.43 -7.13
N ALA A 93 3.57 10.07 -7.34
CA ALA A 93 3.06 10.28 -8.70
C ALA A 93 4.00 11.15 -9.54
N GLN A 94 4.52 12.23 -8.95
CA GLN A 94 5.51 13.09 -9.60
C GLN A 94 6.77 12.31 -9.99
N GLU A 95 7.26 11.43 -9.11
CA GLU A 95 8.40 10.55 -9.41
C GLU A 95 8.11 9.59 -10.57
N MET A 96 6.92 8.96 -10.57
CA MET A 96 6.48 8.08 -11.67
C MET A 96 6.45 8.82 -13.01
N ILE A 97 5.97 10.05 -13.03
CA ILE A 97 5.88 10.88 -14.23
C ILE A 97 7.29 11.28 -14.70
N ASP A 98 8.10 11.86 -13.82
CA ASP A 98 9.37 12.47 -14.18
C ASP A 98 10.45 11.44 -14.53
N ASN A 99 10.52 10.35 -13.76
CA ASN A 99 11.61 9.38 -13.88
C ASN A 99 11.25 8.16 -14.73
N TYR A 100 9.97 7.81 -14.80
CA TYR A 100 9.51 6.61 -15.49
C TYR A 100 8.58 6.92 -16.69
N GLY A 101 8.30 8.20 -16.95
CA GLY A 101 7.48 8.63 -18.08
C GLY A 101 6.02 8.19 -17.97
N ALA A 102 5.54 7.94 -16.75
CA ALA A 102 4.14 7.56 -16.54
C ALA A 102 3.22 8.70 -16.97
N ASN A 103 2.16 8.37 -17.70
CA ASN A 103 1.10 9.31 -18.00
C ASN A 103 0.25 9.49 -16.72
N PRO A 104 0.03 10.74 -16.24
CA PRO A 104 -0.74 10.99 -15.02
C PRO A 104 -2.13 10.35 -15.01
N GLU A 105 -2.80 10.26 -16.16
CA GLU A 105 -4.15 9.70 -16.29
C GLU A 105 -4.18 8.17 -16.16
N ASP A 106 -3.03 7.50 -16.31
CA ASP A 106 -2.91 6.05 -16.19
C ASP A 106 -2.51 5.61 -14.77
N ILE A 107 -2.28 6.55 -13.86
CA ILE A 107 -1.91 6.28 -12.47
C ILE A 107 -3.18 6.05 -11.64
N GLU A 108 -3.49 4.79 -11.35
CA GLU A 108 -4.64 4.43 -10.50
C GLU A 108 -4.46 4.91 -9.06
N SER A 109 -5.44 5.66 -8.57
CA SER A 109 -5.51 6.17 -7.21
C SER A 109 -6.58 5.48 -6.36
N ALA A 110 -6.61 5.81 -5.08
CA ALA A 110 -7.60 5.34 -4.13
C ALA A 110 -9.03 5.80 -4.48
N ILE A 111 -9.16 6.94 -5.18
CA ILE A 111 -10.43 7.46 -5.68
C ILE A 111 -10.92 6.60 -6.85
N ASP A 112 -10.04 6.25 -7.79
CA ASP A 112 -10.39 5.46 -8.97
C ASP A 112 -10.80 4.04 -8.57
N LEU A 113 -10.06 3.45 -7.62
CA LEU A 113 -10.33 2.10 -7.12
C LEU A 113 -11.55 2.01 -6.20
N ALA A 114 -12.12 3.14 -5.76
CA ALA A 114 -13.29 3.12 -4.88
C ALA A 114 -14.51 2.47 -5.54
N SER A 115 -14.66 2.56 -6.87
CA SER A 115 -15.74 1.88 -7.60
C SER A 115 -15.51 0.38 -7.83
N GLU A 116 -14.31 -0.12 -7.54
CA GLU A 116 -13.92 -1.53 -7.75
C GLU A 116 -13.22 -2.12 -6.50
N PRO A 117 -13.88 -2.14 -5.33
CA PRO A 117 -13.24 -2.53 -4.07
C PRO A 117 -12.71 -3.97 -4.07
N GLU A 118 -13.28 -4.86 -4.87
CA GLU A 118 -12.81 -6.24 -5.04
C GLU A 118 -11.36 -6.29 -5.56
N ARG A 119 -10.93 -5.33 -6.38
CA ARG A 119 -9.53 -5.25 -6.86
C ARG A 119 -8.57 -4.97 -5.71
N ARG A 120 -8.96 -4.08 -4.78
CA ARG A 120 -8.18 -3.78 -3.57
C ARG A 120 -8.12 -4.98 -2.63
N ILE A 121 -9.24 -5.68 -2.44
CA ILE A 121 -9.32 -6.90 -1.64
C ILE A 121 -8.43 -7.99 -2.26
N ALA A 122 -8.46 -8.15 -3.59
CA ALA A 122 -7.63 -9.12 -4.30
C ALA A 122 -6.13 -8.83 -4.12
N LEU A 123 -5.69 -7.57 -4.29
CA LEU A 123 -4.30 -7.21 -4.04
C LEU A 123 -3.90 -7.46 -2.57
N GLN A 124 -4.76 -7.11 -1.61
CA GLN A 124 -4.49 -7.35 -0.19
C GLN A 124 -4.37 -8.86 0.10
N ALA A 125 -5.23 -9.70 -0.49
CA ALA A 125 -5.14 -11.15 -0.38
C ALA A 125 -3.86 -11.71 -1.02
N ASP A 126 -3.50 -11.26 -2.22
CA ASP A 126 -2.26 -11.64 -2.92
C ASP A 126 -1.01 -11.34 -2.07
N VAL A 127 -0.97 -10.18 -1.40
CA VAL A 127 0.17 -9.80 -0.54
C VAL A 127 0.15 -10.55 0.79
N GLN A 128 -1.03 -10.89 1.31
CA GLN A 128 -1.18 -11.60 2.59
C GLN A 128 -0.50 -12.98 2.59
N ASP A 129 -0.36 -13.65 1.44
CA ASP A 129 0.39 -14.90 1.29
C ASP A 129 1.87 -14.81 1.72
N TYR A 130 2.41 -13.59 1.84
CA TYR A 130 3.81 -13.31 2.21
C TYR A 130 3.95 -12.66 3.59
N VAL A 131 2.83 -12.38 4.27
CA VAL A 131 2.75 -11.69 5.57
C VAL A 131 2.15 -12.67 6.58
N ASP A 132 2.88 -12.96 7.66
CA ASP A 132 2.47 -13.96 8.66
C ASP A 132 1.69 -13.37 9.85
N MET A 133 1.68 -12.04 9.97
CA MET A 133 0.72 -11.30 10.79
C MET A 133 -0.41 -10.74 9.91
N ALA A 134 -0.83 -9.49 10.14
CA ALA A 134 -1.91 -8.84 9.41
C ALA A 134 -1.40 -7.66 8.56
N ILE A 135 -2.22 -7.32 7.56
CA ILE A 135 -2.08 -6.13 6.73
C ILE A 135 -3.14 -5.12 7.13
N SER A 136 -2.71 -3.91 7.50
CA SER A 136 -3.58 -2.75 7.66
C SER A 136 -3.62 -1.99 6.34
N SER A 137 -4.79 -1.99 5.71
CA SER A 137 -5.06 -1.29 4.46
C SER A 137 -6.54 -0.91 4.39
N THR A 138 -6.81 0.20 3.71
CA THR A 138 -8.12 0.81 3.59
C THR A 138 -8.76 0.39 2.27
N ILE A 139 -9.95 -0.21 2.35
CA ILE A 139 -10.80 -0.46 1.20
C ILE A 139 -11.75 0.75 1.05
N ASN A 140 -11.47 1.62 0.09
CA ASN A 140 -12.35 2.74 -0.22
C ASN A 140 -13.60 2.22 -0.93
N LEU A 141 -14.74 2.80 -0.58
CA LEU A 141 -16.04 2.49 -1.16
C LEU A 141 -16.62 3.75 -1.78
N PRO A 142 -17.47 3.63 -2.81
CA PRO A 142 -18.17 4.80 -3.31
C PRO A 142 -19.13 5.30 -2.24
N ALA A 143 -19.65 6.52 -2.42
CA ALA A 143 -20.70 7.01 -1.56
C ALA A 143 -21.87 6.01 -1.57
N TRP A 144 -22.42 5.72 -0.38
CA TRP A 144 -23.65 4.95 -0.30
C TRP A 144 -24.76 5.74 -0.98
N ASP A 145 -25.31 5.21 -2.07
CA ASP A 145 -26.47 5.80 -2.75
C ASP A 145 -27.63 5.85 -1.76
N ARG A 146 -27.87 7.04 -1.21
CA ARG A 146 -29.08 7.36 -0.46
C ARG A 146 -30.16 7.73 -1.48
N ASN A 147 -30.78 6.71 -2.09
CA ASN A 147 -32.12 6.90 -2.67
C ASN A 147 -33.10 7.27 -1.55
#